data_AF-A0A7S3XE56-F1
#
_entry.id   AF-A0A7S3XE56-F1
#
_cell.length_a   1.000
_cell.length_b   1.000
_cell.length_c   1.000
_cell.angle_alpha   90.00
_cell.angle_beta   90.00
_cell.angle_gamma   90.00
#
_symmetry.space_group_name_H-M   'P 1'
#
loop_
_entity.id
_entity.type
_entity.pdbx_description
1 polymer ?
#
loop_
_entity_poly.entity_id
_entity_poly.type
_entity_poly.pdbx_seq_one_letter_code
_entity_poly.pdbx_strand_id
1 'polypeptide(L)'
;VSAADALEQINALSEGDMTESLQDFLEMSLPKVKKAGNAKKCGFAVGVADSKLGSAVQDATGIPCTTGEDVREILRGCRMHLARFTDGLSDADVSRAQLGLAHSYSRAKVKFNVNRSDNMIIQAIALLDTLDKDVNTFVMRVREWYGWHFPELVKVVNDNYAYART
;
A
#
# COMPACT_ATOMS: atom_id res chain seq x y z
N VAL A 1 -5.14 7.62 -10.49
CA VAL A 1 -3.97 7.71 -9.58
C VAL A 1 -3.58 6.29 -9.21
N SER A 2 -2.34 5.90 -9.50
CA SER A 2 -1.82 4.56 -9.20
C SER A 2 -1.22 4.52 -7.78
N ALA A 3 -1.19 3.36 -7.14
CA ALA A 3 -0.51 3.20 -5.84
C ALA A 3 1.00 3.49 -5.91
N ALA A 4 1.61 3.28 -7.09
CA ALA A 4 3.03 3.59 -7.33
C ALA A 4 3.28 5.11 -7.35
N ASP A 5 2.40 5.86 -8.01
CA ASP A 5 2.43 7.32 -8.07
C ASP A 5 2.22 7.94 -6.68
N ALA A 6 1.26 7.42 -5.91
CA ALA A 6 1.07 7.85 -4.51
C ALA A 6 2.29 7.59 -3.62
N LEU A 7 3.03 6.49 -3.85
CA LEU A 7 4.25 6.17 -3.11
C LEU A 7 5.40 7.12 -3.47
N GLU A 8 5.58 7.41 -4.77
CA GLU A 8 6.58 8.35 -5.27
C GLU A 8 6.34 9.76 -4.71
N GLN A 9 5.10 10.22 -4.74
CA GLN A 9 4.71 11.52 -4.19
C GLN A 9 5.02 11.63 -2.70
N ILE A 10 4.74 10.60 -1.89
CA ILE A 10 5.05 10.64 -0.45
C ILE A 10 6.55 10.60 -0.19
N ASN A 11 7.34 9.89 -1.00
CA ASN A 11 8.79 9.89 -0.85
C ASN A 11 9.36 11.29 -1.13
N ALA A 12 8.95 11.93 -2.24
CA ALA A 12 9.37 13.29 -2.57
C ALA A 12 8.92 14.31 -1.51
N LEU A 13 7.66 14.23 -1.06
CA LEU A 13 7.14 15.10 0.02
C LEU A 13 7.88 14.89 1.34
N SER A 14 8.30 13.67 1.66
CA SER A 14 9.09 13.36 2.86
C SER A 14 10.50 13.95 2.81
N GLU A 15 11.05 14.16 1.63
CA GLU A 15 12.37 14.76 1.41
C GLU A 15 12.28 16.30 1.27
N GLY A 16 11.07 16.80 1.00
CA GLY A 16 10.77 18.24 0.84
C GLY A 16 10.84 18.70 -0.62
N ASP A 17 10.88 17.75 -1.56
CA ASP A 17 10.98 18.00 -2.99
C ASP A 17 9.60 18.15 -3.63
N MET A 18 9.55 18.91 -4.72
CA MET A 18 8.33 19.15 -5.48
C MET A 18 8.22 18.17 -6.66
N THR A 19 7.11 17.45 -6.75
CA THR A 19 6.81 16.55 -7.88
C THR A 19 6.16 17.29 -9.05
N GLU A 20 6.31 16.76 -10.26
CA GLU A 20 5.69 17.30 -11.49
C GLU A 20 4.16 17.35 -11.37
N SER A 21 3.53 16.31 -10.82
CA SER A 21 2.08 16.30 -10.58
C SER A 21 1.60 17.37 -9.61
N LEU A 22 2.41 17.72 -8.59
CA LEU A 22 2.10 18.80 -7.67
C LEU A 22 2.24 20.16 -8.36
N GLN A 23 3.24 20.33 -9.23
CA GLN A 23 3.41 21.53 -10.02
C GLN A 23 2.23 21.75 -10.97
N ASP A 24 1.86 20.73 -11.74
CA ASP A 24 0.71 20.77 -12.67
C ASP A 24 -0.58 21.12 -11.93
N PHE A 25 -0.78 20.54 -10.74
CA PHE A 25 -1.95 20.83 -9.92
C PHE A 25 -2.00 22.29 -9.43
N LEU A 26 -0.85 22.85 -9.02
CA LEU A 26 -0.76 24.24 -8.59
C LEU A 26 -0.97 25.20 -9.77
N GLU A 27 -0.42 24.90 -10.94
CA GLU A 27 -0.61 25.72 -12.14
C GLU A 27 -2.04 25.67 -12.68
N MET A 28 -2.74 24.54 -12.51
CA MET A 28 -4.15 24.38 -12.87
C MET A 28 -5.09 25.06 -11.87
N SER A 29 -4.79 24.99 -10.58
CA SER A 29 -5.70 25.42 -9.51
C SER A 29 -5.55 26.89 -9.11
N LEU A 30 -4.41 27.52 -9.41
CA LEU A 30 -4.12 28.90 -9.01
C LEU A 30 -4.08 29.85 -10.21
N PRO A 31 -4.53 31.11 -10.05
CA PRO A 31 -4.42 32.11 -11.09
C PRO A 31 -2.95 32.39 -11.40
N LYS A 32 -2.59 32.41 -12.69
CA LYS A 32 -1.21 32.57 -13.17
C LYS A 32 -0.52 33.78 -12.53
N VAL A 33 0.54 33.52 -11.77
CA VAL A 33 1.43 34.58 -11.29
C VAL A 33 2.31 35.00 -12.45
N LYS A 34 2.21 36.27 -12.88
CA LYS A 34 3.18 36.83 -13.83
C LYS A 34 4.55 36.87 -13.14
N LYS A 35 5.46 35.97 -13.55
CA LYS A 35 6.89 36.07 -13.23
C LYS A 35 7.41 37.42 -13.73
N ALA A 36 8.25 38.06 -12.91
CA ALA A 36 9.01 39.30 -13.11
C ALA A 36 8.37 40.60 -12.55
N GLY A 37 8.90 41.06 -11.40
CA GLY A 37 9.12 42.49 -11.17
C GLY A 37 8.55 43.10 -9.89
N ASN A 38 7.58 42.49 -9.21
CA ASN A 38 7.09 43.01 -7.93
C ASN A 38 6.34 41.94 -7.13
N ALA A 39 7.01 41.35 -6.15
CA ALA A 39 6.44 40.44 -5.15
C ALA A 39 5.33 41.07 -4.27
N LYS A 40 4.88 42.30 -4.59
CA LYS A 40 3.97 43.14 -3.81
C LYS A 40 2.52 43.14 -4.33
N LYS A 41 2.18 42.32 -5.33
CA LYS A 41 0.82 42.19 -5.89
C LYS A 41 0.38 40.75 -6.20
N CYS A 42 0.85 39.77 -5.44
CA CYS A 42 0.10 38.51 -5.33
C CYS A 42 -0.96 38.71 -4.24
N GLY A 43 -2.22 38.88 -4.63
CA GLY A 43 -3.34 38.97 -3.68
C GLY A 43 -3.67 37.64 -2.98
N PHE A 44 -2.81 36.63 -3.14
CA PHE A 44 -2.97 35.30 -2.58
C PHE A 44 -1.61 34.77 -2.11
N ALA A 45 -1.64 33.98 -1.04
CA ALA A 45 -0.52 33.23 -0.51
C ALA A 45 -0.98 31.80 -0.25
N VAL A 46 -0.11 30.82 -0.51
CA VAL A 46 -0.42 29.39 -0.28
C VAL A 46 0.12 28.98 1.07
N GLY A 47 -0.75 28.42 1.91
CA GLY A 47 -0.37 27.84 3.19
C GLY A 47 0.22 26.45 3.00
N VAL A 48 1.47 26.23 3.38
CA VAL A 48 2.14 24.91 3.29
C VAL A 48 2.50 24.43 4.70
N ALA A 49 2.40 23.12 4.93
CA ALA A 49 2.67 22.52 6.25
C ALA A 49 4.18 22.51 6.59
N ASP A 50 5.03 22.26 5.59
CA ASP A 50 6.48 22.17 5.72
C ASP A 50 7.15 23.40 5.08
N SER A 51 8.12 23.99 5.80
CA SER A 51 8.90 25.12 5.31
C SER A 51 9.78 24.75 4.11
N LYS A 52 10.32 23.52 4.07
CA LYS A 52 11.21 23.06 2.98
C LYS A 52 10.44 22.90 1.67
N LEU A 53 9.26 22.29 1.75
CA LEU A 53 8.36 22.18 0.61
C LEU A 53 7.90 23.56 0.15
N GLY A 54 7.62 24.48 1.09
CA GLY A 54 7.29 25.87 0.78
C GLY A 54 8.38 26.59 -0.02
N SER A 55 9.65 26.41 0.34
CA SER A 55 10.77 26.95 -0.45
C SER A 55 10.86 26.31 -1.85
N ALA A 56 10.76 24.98 -1.95
CA ALA A 56 10.83 24.28 -3.23
C ALA A 56 9.71 24.71 -4.19
N VAL A 57 8.49 24.88 -3.68
CA VAL A 57 7.34 25.36 -4.45
C VAL A 57 7.54 26.81 -4.89
N GLN A 58 8.05 27.67 -4.00
CA GLN A 58 8.32 29.06 -4.33
C GLN A 58 9.39 29.18 -5.42
N ASP A 59 10.44 28.37 -5.37
CA ASP A 59 11.52 28.38 -6.36
C ASP A 59 11.03 27.92 -7.75
N ALA A 60 10.18 26.91 -7.81
CA ALA A 60 9.69 26.39 -9.09
C ALA A 60 8.56 27.25 -9.71
N THR A 61 7.55 27.57 -8.91
CA THR A 61 6.31 28.22 -9.39
C THR A 61 6.33 29.74 -9.26
N GLY A 62 7.18 30.29 -8.37
CA GLY A 62 7.20 31.71 -8.04
C GLY A 62 6.05 32.17 -7.14
N ILE A 63 5.28 31.23 -6.56
CA ILE A 63 4.12 31.52 -5.70
C ILE A 63 4.60 31.80 -4.26
N PRO A 64 4.12 32.86 -3.59
CA PRO A 64 4.46 33.12 -2.20
C PRO A 64 3.82 32.05 -1.29
N CYS A 65 4.67 31.29 -0.60
CA CYS A 65 4.26 30.27 0.36
C CYS A 65 4.41 30.80 1.80
N THR A 66 3.40 30.58 2.64
CA THR A 66 3.41 30.98 4.06
C THR A 66 3.33 29.74 4.96
N THR A 67 4.21 29.67 5.94
CA THR A 67 4.29 28.59 6.94
C THR A 67 4.13 29.17 8.34
N GLY A 68 2.95 29.72 8.62
CA GLY A 68 2.59 30.29 9.92
C GLY A 68 1.90 29.30 10.87
N GLU A 69 1.80 29.65 12.15
CA GLU A 69 1.01 28.89 13.13
C GLU A 69 -0.48 28.88 12.77
N ASP A 70 -0.99 30.01 12.29
CA ASP A 70 -2.36 30.15 11.78
C ASP A 70 -2.66 29.15 10.65
N VAL A 71 -1.70 28.94 9.75
CA VAL A 71 -1.81 27.99 8.63
C VAL A 71 -1.88 26.55 9.16
N ARG A 72 -1.13 26.22 10.22
CA ARG A 72 -1.16 24.89 10.83
C ARG A 72 -2.49 24.59 11.51
N GLU A 73 -3.08 25.57 12.21
CA GLU A 73 -4.40 25.40 12.82
C GLU A 73 -5.49 25.22 11.75
N ILE A 74 -5.43 25.97 10.65
CA ILE A 74 -6.34 25.79 9.51
C ILE A 74 -6.18 24.38 8.92
N LEU A 75 -4.95 23.94 8.65
CA LEU A 75 -4.66 22.59 8.15
C LEU A 75 -5.17 21.50 9.12
N ARG A 76 -5.08 21.73 10.43
CA ARG A 76 -5.60 20.82 11.45
C ARG A 76 -7.12 20.71 11.37
N GLY A 77 -7.82 21.84 11.25
CA GLY A 77 -9.27 21.88 11.06
C GLY A 77 -9.72 21.17 9.77
N CYS A 78 -9.00 21.41 8.66
CA CYS A 78 -9.25 20.73 7.39
C CYS A 78 -9.08 19.21 7.51
N ARG A 79 -8.04 18.74 8.20
CA ARG A 79 -7.83 17.29 8.44
C ARG A 79 -8.92 16.68 9.29
N MET A 80 -9.40 17.39 10.32
CA MET A 80 -10.45 16.89 11.22
C MET A 80 -11.80 16.72 10.52
N HIS A 81 -12.09 17.58 9.54
CA HIS A 81 -13.37 17.58 8.82
C HIS A 81 -13.24 17.18 7.35
N LEU A 82 -12.18 16.43 7.00
CA LEU A 82 -11.87 16.08 5.62
C LEU A 82 -13.04 15.38 4.93
N ALA A 83 -13.65 14.38 5.57
CA ALA A 83 -14.82 13.67 5.03
C ALA A 83 -16.07 14.55 4.84
N ARG A 84 -16.15 15.70 5.51
CA ARG A 84 -17.23 16.68 5.29
C ARG A 84 -16.93 17.64 4.15
N PHE A 85 -15.65 17.91 3.88
CA PHE A 85 -15.24 18.83 2.81
C PHE A 85 -15.09 18.14 1.45
N THR A 86 -14.93 16.82 1.43
CA THR A 86 -14.84 16.03 0.20
C THR A 86 -16.09 15.19 0.02
N ASP A 87 -17.00 15.65 -0.84
CA ASP A 87 -18.20 14.90 -1.20
C ASP A 87 -17.82 13.56 -1.87
N GLY A 88 -18.42 12.47 -1.39
CA GLY A 88 -18.19 11.12 -1.93
C GLY A 88 -16.96 10.38 -1.37
N LEU A 89 -16.23 10.95 -0.41
CA LEU A 89 -15.12 10.28 0.25
C LEU A 89 -15.52 9.80 1.65
N SER A 90 -15.66 8.49 1.85
CA SER A 90 -15.98 7.94 3.16
C SER A 90 -14.74 7.83 4.05
N ASP A 91 -14.90 7.99 5.36
CA ASP A 91 -13.81 7.80 6.33
C ASP A 91 -13.18 6.39 6.24
N ALA A 92 -13.98 5.39 5.89
CA ALA A 92 -13.52 4.02 5.72
C ALA A 92 -12.58 3.88 4.52
N ASP A 93 -12.87 4.56 3.40
CA ASP A 93 -12.04 4.51 2.20
C ASP A 93 -10.73 5.27 2.40
N VAL A 94 -10.77 6.44 3.08
CA VAL A 94 -9.58 7.18 3.48
C VAL A 94 -8.68 6.31 4.35
N SER A 95 -9.25 5.64 5.36
CA SER A 95 -8.50 4.77 6.27
C SER A 95 -7.85 3.59 5.53
N ARG A 96 -8.55 2.97 4.59
CA ARG A 96 -8.02 1.86 3.78
C ARG A 96 -6.89 2.32 2.86
N ALA A 97 -7.04 3.48 2.21
CA ALA A 97 -6.01 4.07 1.37
C ALA A 97 -4.76 4.43 2.19
N GLN A 98 -4.94 5.05 3.37
CA GLN A 98 -3.86 5.37 4.30
C GLN A 98 -3.11 4.13 4.76
N LEU A 99 -3.81 3.03 5.08
CA LEU A 99 -3.18 1.78 5.50
C LEU A 99 -2.28 1.19 4.40
N GLY A 100 -2.79 1.09 3.18
CA GLY A 100 -2.02 0.55 2.04
C GLY A 100 -0.80 1.41 1.72
N LEU A 101 -0.95 2.72 1.79
CA LEU A 101 0.11 3.68 1.54
C LEU A 101 1.17 3.67 2.64
N ALA A 102 0.75 3.63 3.91
CA ALA A 102 1.65 3.51 5.06
C ALA A 102 2.48 2.21 4.99
N HIS A 103 1.85 1.07 4.67
CA HIS A 103 2.55 -0.19 4.49
C HIS A 103 3.56 -0.12 3.34
N SER A 104 3.19 0.50 2.22
CA SER A 104 4.06 0.62 1.04
C SER A 104 5.25 1.53 1.33
N TYR A 105 5.02 2.68 1.97
CA TYR A 105 6.05 3.62 2.39
C TYR A 105 7.02 2.99 3.39
N SER A 106 6.50 2.32 4.44
CA SER A 106 7.35 1.68 5.45
C SER A 106 8.17 0.53 4.86
N ARG A 107 7.59 -0.28 3.96
CA ARG A 107 8.30 -1.36 3.27
C ARG A 107 9.41 -0.84 2.37
N ALA A 108 9.14 0.22 1.61
CA ALA A 108 10.13 0.86 0.75
C ALA A 108 11.31 1.41 1.57
N LYS A 109 11.01 2.11 2.67
CA LYS A 109 12.03 2.75 3.54
C LYS A 109 12.91 1.74 4.27
N VAL A 110 12.34 0.64 4.74
CA VAL A 110 13.07 -0.42 5.45
C VAL A 110 13.74 -1.41 4.48
N LYS A 111 13.59 -1.22 3.15
CA LYS A 111 14.04 -2.18 2.12
C LYS A 111 13.59 -3.60 2.43
N PHE A 112 12.29 -3.75 2.74
CA PHE A 112 11.72 -5.04 3.13
C PHE A 112 11.97 -6.08 2.01
N ASN A 113 12.83 -7.04 2.30
CA ASN A 113 13.23 -8.06 1.35
C ASN A 113 12.22 -9.22 1.38
N VAL A 114 11.40 -9.35 0.34
CA VAL A 114 10.45 -10.47 0.18
C VAL A 114 11.17 -11.83 0.18
N ASN A 115 12.41 -11.89 -0.32
CA ASN A 115 13.22 -13.11 -0.33
C ASN A 115 13.74 -13.52 1.05
N ARG A 116 13.57 -12.67 2.07
CA ARG A 116 13.88 -12.97 3.48
C ARG A 116 12.63 -13.21 4.31
N SER A 117 11.50 -13.51 3.64
CA SER A 117 10.23 -13.82 4.28
C SER A 117 10.13 -15.31 4.59
N ASP A 118 10.57 -15.71 5.78
CA ASP A 118 10.53 -17.11 6.27
C ASP A 118 9.11 -17.69 6.39
N ASN A 119 8.09 -16.84 6.30
CA ASN A 119 6.68 -17.23 6.36
C ASN A 119 6.32 -18.28 5.28
N MET A 120 6.88 -18.17 4.08
CA MET A 120 6.59 -19.15 3.01
C MET A 120 7.15 -20.54 3.33
N ILE A 121 8.32 -20.61 3.97
CA ILE A 121 8.94 -21.88 4.36
C ILE A 121 8.13 -22.52 5.50
N ILE A 122 7.75 -21.72 6.50
CA ILE A 122 6.92 -22.18 7.63
C ILE A 122 5.59 -22.74 7.11
N GLN A 123 4.93 -22.01 6.20
CA GLN A 123 3.67 -22.46 5.59
C GLN A 123 3.85 -23.73 4.75
N ALA A 124 4.93 -23.82 3.97
CA ALA A 124 5.21 -25.01 3.16
C ALA A 124 5.43 -26.26 4.01
N ILE A 125 6.18 -26.16 5.12
CA ILE A 125 6.40 -27.28 6.05
C ILE A 125 5.09 -27.71 6.70
N ALA A 126 4.31 -26.75 7.23
CA ALA A 126 3.02 -27.04 7.85
C ALA A 126 2.04 -27.71 6.87
N LEU A 127 2.06 -27.29 5.61
CA LEU A 127 1.25 -27.88 4.55
C LEU A 127 1.70 -29.29 4.20
N LEU A 128 3.01 -29.56 4.16
CA LEU A 128 3.57 -30.89 3.92
C LEU A 128 3.15 -31.87 5.02
N ASP A 129 3.26 -31.47 6.29
CA ASP A 129 2.83 -32.27 7.44
C ASP A 129 1.33 -32.58 7.43
N THR A 130 0.52 -31.63 6.94
CA THR A 130 -0.93 -31.81 6.82
C THR A 130 -1.25 -32.78 5.69
N LEU A 131 -0.61 -32.61 4.52
CA LEU A 131 -0.79 -33.50 3.38
C LEU A 131 -0.39 -34.94 3.70
N ASP A 132 0.69 -35.18 4.45
CA ASP A 132 1.10 -36.54 4.82
C ASP A 132 0.05 -37.24 5.69
N LYS A 133 -0.60 -36.52 6.61
CA LYS A 133 -1.69 -37.06 7.44
C LYS A 133 -2.94 -37.33 6.60
N ASP A 134 -3.28 -36.40 5.71
CA ASP A 134 -4.46 -36.49 4.86
C ASP A 134 -4.32 -37.63 3.86
N VAL A 135 -3.17 -37.77 3.19
CA VAL A 135 -2.87 -38.85 2.25
C VAL A 135 -3.00 -40.21 2.94
N ASN A 136 -2.43 -40.37 4.13
CA ASN A 136 -2.58 -41.63 4.87
C ASN A 136 -4.04 -41.92 5.23
N THR A 137 -4.77 -40.93 5.71
CA THR A 137 -6.19 -41.08 6.07
C THR A 137 -7.03 -41.45 4.85
N PHE A 138 -6.82 -40.78 3.71
CA PHE A 138 -7.54 -41.06 2.48
C PHE A 138 -7.18 -42.42 1.90
N VAL A 139 -5.92 -42.84 1.90
CA VAL A 139 -5.55 -44.18 1.43
C VAL A 139 -6.17 -45.25 2.30
N MET A 140 -6.18 -45.09 3.63
CA MET A 140 -6.87 -46.04 4.51
C MET A 140 -8.36 -46.16 4.18
N ARG A 141 -9.02 -45.03 3.86
CA ARG A 141 -10.43 -45.01 3.45
C ARG A 141 -10.66 -45.70 2.09
N VAL A 142 -9.77 -45.46 1.13
CA VAL A 142 -9.82 -46.11 -0.20
C VAL A 142 -9.60 -47.62 -0.07
N ARG A 143 -8.66 -48.06 0.77
CA ARG A 143 -8.42 -49.48 1.07
C ARG A 143 -9.64 -50.13 1.68
N GLU A 144 -10.27 -49.47 2.64
CA GLU A 144 -11.50 -49.96 3.24
C GLU A 144 -12.59 -50.13 2.17
N TRP A 145 -12.88 -49.08 1.39
CA TRP A 145 -13.96 -49.09 0.39
C TRP A 145 -13.74 -50.13 -0.72
N TYR A 146 -12.55 -50.16 -1.31
CA TYR A 146 -12.25 -51.09 -2.40
C TYR A 146 -12.08 -52.53 -1.89
N GLY A 147 -11.64 -52.70 -0.64
CA GLY A 147 -11.55 -53.99 0.03
C GLY A 147 -12.88 -54.73 0.16
N TRP A 148 -14.03 -54.02 0.14
CA TRP A 148 -15.35 -54.66 0.09
C TRP A 148 -15.59 -55.40 -1.23
N HIS A 149 -15.00 -54.92 -2.33
CA HIS A 149 -15.18 -55.51 -3.65
C HIS A 149 -14.09 -56.54 -3.98
N PHE A 150 -12.83 -56.22 -3.66
CA PHE A 150 -11.68 -57.07 -3.98
C PHE A 150 -10.69 -57.14 -2.80
N PRO A 151 -10.98 -57.98 -1.78
CA PRO A 151 -10.24 -58.01 -0.51
C PRO A 151 -8.81 -58.56 -0.62
N GLU A 152 -8.48 -59.29 -1.69
CA GLU A 152 -7.16 -59.88 -1.89
C GLU A 152 -6.10 -58.83 -2.20
N LEU A 153 -6.46 -57.74 -2.89
CA LEU A 153 -5.54 -56.66 -3.24
C LEU A 153 -4.95 -55.97 -2.01
N VAL A 154 -5.76 -55.84 -0.94
CA VAL A 154 -5.31 -55.23 0.32
C VAL A 154 -4.18 -56.05 0.97
N LYS A 155 -4.17 -57.37 0.75
CA LYS A 155 -3.16 -58.29 1.30
C LYS A 155 -1.91 -58.39 0.42
N VAL A 156 -2.05 -58.17 -0.88
CA VAL A 156 -0.95 -58.31 -1.85
C VAL A 156 -0.14 -57.02 -1.98
N VAL A 157 -0.80 -55.85 -1.98
CA VAL A 157 -0.14 -54.55 -2.16
C VAL A 157 -0.07 -53.84 -0.82
N ASN A 158 1.10 -53.86 -0.16
CA ASN A 158 1.29 -53.22 1.14
C ASN A 158 1.47 -51.69 1.05
N ASP A 159 2.15 -51.20 0.01
CA ASP A 159 2.40 -49.76 -0.14
C ASP A 159 1.10 -48.99 -0.46
N ASN A 160 0.88 -47.92 0.30
CA ASN A 160 -0.31 -47.07 0.20
C ASN A 160 -0.38 -46.34 -1.14
N TYR A 161 0.75 -45.89 -1.67
CA TYR A 161 0.80 -45.21 -2.96
C TYR A 161 0.58 -46.19 -4.12
N ALA A 162 1.23 -47.35 -4.09
CA ALA A 162 1.01 -48.41 -5.06
C ALA A 162 -0.45 -48.90 -5.09
N TYR A 163 -1.08 -49.08 -3.92
CA TYR A 163 -2.48 -49.52 -3.81
C TYR A 163 -3.45 -48.53 -4.46
N ALA A 164 -3.21 -47.23 -4.33
CA ALA A 164 -4.06 -46.20 -4.95
C ALA A 164 -3.89 -46.11 -6.48
N ARG A 165 -2.79 -46.63 -7.02
CA ARG A 165 -2.47 -46.57 -8.46
C ARG A 165 -2.93 -47.81 -9.24
N THR A 166 -3.01 -48.96 -8.58
CA THR A 166 -3.51 -50.23 -9.14
C THR A 166 -5.01 -50.19 -9.39
#